data_AF-A0A4Y4CXC1-F1
#
_entry.id   AF-A0A4Y4CXC1-F1
#
_cell.length_a   1.000
_cell.length_b   1.000
_cell.length_c   1.000
_cell.angle_alpha   90.00
_cell.angle_beta   90.00
_cell.angle_gamma   90.00
#
_symmetry.space_group_name_H-M   'P 1'
#
loop_
_entity.id
_entity.type
_entity.pdbx_description
1 polymer ?
#
loop_
_entity_poly.entity_id
_entity_poly.type
_entity_poly.pdbx_seq_one_letter_code
_entity_poly.pdbx_strand_id
1 'polypeptide(L)' 'MSKLTIRTGTEDDFFQRGRQLARAADRGEALPSESTISFEDPAEVVKLITTARLALFRAIKGVPGQNS' A
#
# COMPACT_ATOMS: atom_id res chain seq x y z
N MET A 1 -0.49 -7.71 -11.82
CA MET A 1 -0.77 -7.63 -10.38
C MET A 1 -0.99 -6.17 -10.01
N SER A 2 -2.03 -5.85 -9.25
CA SER A 2 -2.20 -4.50 -8.72
C SER A 2 -1.26 -4.29 -7.52
N LYS A 3 -0.70 -3.10 -7.39
CA LYS A 3 0.18 -2.76 -6.28
C LYS A 3 -0.65 -2.47 -5.03
N LEU A 4 -0.39 -3.16 -3.92
CA LEU A 4 -0.98 -2.86 -2.62
C LEU A 4 0.04 -2.10 -1.75
N THR A 5 -0.36 -0.93 -1.26
CA THR A 5 0.44 -0.13 -0.32
C THR A 5 -0.31 0.01 1.00
N ILE A 6 0.33 -0.36 2.10
CA ILE A 6 -0.14 -0.06 3.45
C ILE A 6 0.83 0.97 4.04
N ARG A 7 0.32 2.11 4.49
CA ARG A 7 1.13 3.21 5.01
C ARG A 7 0.41 3.92 6.15
N THR A 8 1.15 4.76 6.86
CA THR A 8 0.54 5.83 7.65
C THR A 8 0.28 7.04 6.75
N GLY A 9 -0.66 7.89 7.15
CA GLY A 9 -1.00 9.11 6.41
C GLY A 9 -2.18 9.83 7.05
N THR A 10 -2.38 11.07 6.62
CA THR A 10 -3.48 11.92 7.08
C THR A 10 -4.66 11.86 6.12
N GLU A 11 -5.83 12.34 6.57
CA GLU A 11 -6.97 12.63 5.70
C GLU A 11 -6.60 13.58 4.54
N ASP A 12 -5.77 14.59 4.80
CA ASP A 12 -5.30 15.53 3.77
C ASP A 12 -4.50 14.83 2.67
N ASP A 13 -3.62 13.89 3.04
CA ASP A 13 -2.88 13.06 2.07
C ASP A 13 -3.82 12.25 1.19
N PHE A 14 -4.88 11.69 1.79
CA PHE A 14 -5.88 10.89 1.09
C PHE A 14 -6.60 11.74 0.03
N PHE A 15 -7.13 12.90 0.43
CA PHE A 15 -7.83 13.77 -0.51
C PHE A 15 -6.90 14.40 -1.54
N GLN A 16 -5.66 14.75 -1.18
CA GLN A 16 -4.67 15.24 -2.14
C GLN A 16 -4.44 14.22 -3.26
N ARG A 17 -4.26 12.94 -2.90
CA ARG A 17 -4.11 11.87 -3.87
C ARG A 17 -5.38 11.64 -4.70
N GLY A 18 -6.55 11.67 -4.07
CA GLY A 18 -7.84 11.58 -4.77
C GLY A 18 -8.00 12.68 -5.83
N ARG A 19 -7.68 13.93 -5.49
CA ARG A 19 -7.69 15.06 -6.43
C ARG A 19 -6.72 14.88 -7.59
N GLN A 20 -5.53 14.33 -7.34
CA GLN A 20 -4.56 14.04 -8.41
C GLN A 20 -5.10 12.99 -9.38
N LEU A 21 -5.71 11.91 -8.86
CA LEU A 21 -6.30 10.85 -9.67
C LEU A 21 -7.52 11.35 -10.46
N ALA A 22 -8.39 12.15 -9.85
CA ALA A 22 -9.53 12.76 -10.54
C ALA A 22 -9.07 13.63 -11.72
N ARG A 23 -8.08 14.51 -11.48
CA ARG A 23 -7.51 15.34 -12.55
C ARG A 23 -6.87 14.53 -13.68
N ALA A 24 -6.23 13.39 -13.37
CA ALA A 24 -5.68 12.49 -14.37
C ALA A 24 -6.79 11.83 -15.20
N ALA A 25 -7.86 11.39 -14.55
CA ALA A 25 -9.04 10.85 -15.21
C ALA A 25 -9.70 11.88 -16.13
N ASP A 26 -9.83 13.14 -15.69
CA ASP A 26 -10.38 14.24 -16.49
C ASP A 26 -9.55 14.49 -17.77
N ARG A 27 -8.25 14.23 -17.74
CA ARG A 27 -7.34 14.33 -18.89
C ARG A 27 -7.28 13.06 -19.74
N GLY A 28 -8.01 12.01 -19.38
CA GLY A 28 -7.97 10.71 -20.06
C GLY A 28 -6.65 9.95 -19.88
N GLU A 29 -5.89 10.27 -18.84
CA GLU A 29 -4.62 9.59 -18.54
C GLU A 29 -4.86 8.18 -17.97
N ALA A 30 -3.91 7.28 -18.20
CA ALA A 30 -3.96 5.95 -17.62
C ALA A 30 -3.78 6.02 -16.10
N LEU A 31 -4.80 5.58 -15.36
CA LEU A 31 -4.75 5.51 -13.91
C LEU A 31 -3.94 4.28 -13.46
N PRO A 32 -3.11 4.41 -12.40
CA PRO A 32 -2.36 3.28 -11.88
C PRO A 32 -3.32 2.23 -11.29
N SER A 33 -3.10 0.96 -11.62
CA SER A 33 -3.79 -0.16 -10.97
C SER A 33 -3.15 -0.44 -9.61
N GLU A 34 -3.54 0.34 -8.60
CA GLU A 34 -3.05 0.20 -7.23
C GLU A 34 -4.13 0.44 -6.18
N SER A 35 -3.92 -0.12 -5.00
CA SER A 35 -4.76 0.07 -3.81
C SER A 35 -3.89 0.58 -2.68
N THR A 36 -4.34 1.63 -1.99
CA THR A 36 -3.64 2.19 -0.84
C THR A 36 -4.56 2.17 0.37
N ILE A 37 -4.07 1.64 1.48
CA ILE A 37 -4.73 1.69 2.78
C ILE A 37 -3.84 2.55 3.69
N SER A 38 -4.41 3.63 4.21
CA SER A 38 -3.74 4.57 5.11
C SER A 38 -4.34 4.50 6.51
N PHE A 39 -3.48 4.56 7.52
CA PHE A 39 -3.85 4.66 8.92
C PHE A 39 -3.32 5.98 9.48
N GLU A 40 -4.13 6.72 10.22
CA GLU A 40 -3.68 7.95 10.88
C GLU A 40 -2.72 7.65 12.04
N ASP A 41 -3.07 6.66 12.86
CA ASP A 41 -2.25 6.20 13.96
C ASP A 41 -1.32 5.04 13.52
N PRO A 42 0.02 5.21 13.60
CA PRO A 42 0.97 4.12 13.36
C PRO A 42 0.72 2.87 14.22
N ALA A 43 0.17 3.00 15.43
CA ALA A 43 -0.11 1.85 16.29
C ALA A 43 -1.19 0.92 15.68
N GLU A 44 -2.16 1.47 14.95
CA GLU A 44 -3.16 0.67 14.22
C GLU A 44 -2.53 -0.16 13.09
N VAL A 45 -1.47 0.36 12.45
CA VAL A 45 -0.70 -0.41 11.45
C VAL A 45 -0.02 -1.61 12.11
N VAL A 46 0.54 -1.42 13.32
CA VAL A 46 1.22 -2.49 14.06
C VAL A 46 0.24 -3.61 14.45
N LYS A 47 -1.03 -3.28 14.74
CA LYS A 47 -2.07 -4.30 15.00
C LYS A 47 -2.31 -5.23 13.79
N LEU A 48 -2.09 -4.76 12.56
CA LEU A 48 -2.16 -5.58 11.36
C LEU A 48 -0.91 -6.44 11.14
N ILE A 49 0.22 -6.06 11.72
CA ILE A 49 1.48 -6.80 11.68
C ILE A 49 1.47 -7.80 12.83
N THR A 50 0.74 -8.90 12.64
CA THR A 50 0.84 -10.04 13.55
C THR A 50 2.21 -10.71 13.42
N THR A 51 2.68 -11.36 14.47
CA THR A 51 3.92 -12.16 14.44
C THR A 51 3.89 -13.18 13.28
N ALA A 52 2.71 -13.74 12.98
CA ALA A 52 2.51 -14.64 11.85
C ALA A 52 2.70 -13.93 10.49
N ARG A 53 2.16 -12.73 10.31
CA ARG A 53 2.38 -11.93 9.08
C ARG A 53 3.83 -11.46 8.96
N LEU A 54 4.48 -11.08 10.06
CA LEU A 54 5.89 -10.71 10.05
C LEU A 54 6.80 -11.90 9.73
N ALA A 55 6.48 -13.08 10.28
CA ALA A 55 7.18 -14.33 9.95
C ALA A 55 7.00 -14.71 8.48
N LEU A 56 5.80 -14.56 7.92
CA LEU A 56 5.53 -14.76 6.50
C LEU A 56 6.31 -13.76 5.62
N PHE A 57 6.30 -12.47 5.97
CA PHE A 57 7.09 -11.46 5.26
C PHE A 57 8.60 -11.75 5.29
N ARG A 58 9.12 -12.20 6.43
CA ARG A 58 10.53 -12.61 6.57
C ARG A 58 10.85 -13.86 5.78
N ALA A 59 9.96 -14.85 5.74
CA ALA A 59 10.13 -16.05 4.92
C ALA A 59 10.16 -15.69 3.42
N ILE A 60 9.22 -14.86 2.95
CA ILE A 60 9.16 -14.42 1.56
C ILE A 60 10.39 -13.57 1.18
N LYS A 61 10.88 -12.71 2.08
CA LYS A 61 12.07 -11.87 1.81
C LYS A 61 13.42 -12.57 2.05
N GLY A 62 13.46 -13.60 2.89
CA GLY A 62 14.65 -14.36 3.26
C GLY A 62 14.92 -15.57 2.36
N VAL A 63 13.97 -15.94 1.49
CA VAL A 63 14.20 -16.91 0.41
C VAL A 63 14.70 -16.15 -0.82
N PRO A 64 16.01 -16.17 -1.15
CA PRO A 64 16.42 -15.86 -2.51
C PRO A 64 15.74 -16.89 -3.41
N GLY A 65 15.15 -16.44 -4.52
CA GLY A 65 14.39 -17.28 -5.44
C GLY A 65 15.10 -18.61 -5.66
N GLN A 66 14.48 -19.70 -5.20
CA GLN A 66 14.82 -21.03 -5.68
C GLN A 66 14.30 -21.08 -7.11
N ASN A 67 15.15 -20.64 -8.04
CA ASN A 67 15.05 -21.03 -9.44
C ASN A 67 15.45 -22.50 -9.51
N SER A 68 14.49 -23.38 -9.79
CA SER A 68 14.69 -24.69 -10.41
C SER A 68 13.41 -25.06 -11.13
#